data_AF-A0A9J6ZFJ9-F1
#
_entry.id   AF-A0A9J6ZFJ9-F1
#
_cell.length_a   1.000
_cell.length_b   1.000
_cell.length_c   1.000
_cell.angle_alpha   90.00
_cell.angle_beta   90.00
_cell.angle_gamma   90.00
#
_symmetry.space_group_name_H-M   'P 1'
#
loop_
_entity.id
_entity.type
_entity.pdbx_description
1 polymer ?
#
loop_
_entity_poly.entity_id
_entity_poly.type
_entity_poly.pdbx_seq_one_letter_code
_entity_poly.pdbx_strand_id
1 'polypeptide(L)'
;MTKAIFFDVDDTLYDHLIPFQKAVKPYVSHIESFPYEEAYHRMRYYSDKISAELGGAGQMEQGSATEAMKRDRFQFALNDFDIAIDAIQAQRIQQTYFECQFDIELFPDACELIIELQQSGFIVGVLTNGAEAHQWRKIKALKIDQLIPIERIFVSGSYGWDKPDTKIFHYINEQTGTLPEQCTYVGDSWRNDVIGATSAGWNMIWFNHRKVERESNITLHGEVDSFEKLRYSIL
;
A
#
# COMPACT_ATOMS: atom_id res chain seq x y z
N MET A 1 7.25 -22.65 10.84
CA MET A 1 5.88 -22.29 11.28
C MET A 1 5.88 -20.79 11.50
N THR A 2 4.92 -20.08 10.89
CA THR A 2 4.79 -18.62 11.02
C THR A 2 4.60 -18.23 12.49
N LYS A 3 5.28 -17.17 12.91
CA LYS A 3 5.20 -16.56 14.24
C LYS A 3 4.81 -15.10 14.18
N ALA A 4 5.16 -14.42 13.08
CA ALA A 4 4.88 -13.01 12.89
C ALA A 4 4.18 -12.76 11.56
N ILE A 5 3.23 -11.83 11.56
CA ILE A 5 2.43 -11.47 10.40
C ILE A 5 2.46 -9.95 10.29
N PHE A 6 2.89 -9.47 9.13
CA PHE A 6 2.98 -8.05 8.84
C PHE A 6 2.08 -7.71 7.65
N PHE A 7 1.37 -6.61 7.78
CA PHE A 7 0.47 -6.13 6.75
C PHE A 7 1.03 -4.87 6.08
N ASP A 8 0.86 -4.77 4.76
CA ASP A 8 0.83 -3.47 4.09
C ASP A 8 -0.42 -2.67 4.51
N VAL A 9 -0.47 -1.38 4.19
CA VAL A 9 -1.60 -0.49 4.52
C VAL A 9 -2.41 -0.13 3.28
N ASP A 10 -1.77 0.40 2.23
CA ASP A 10 -2.43 1.08 1.12
C ASP A 10 -3.00 0.09 0.10
N ASP A 11 -4.32 -0.09 0.10
CA ASP A 11 -5.07 -1.10 -0.70
C ASP A 11 -4.98 -2.53 -0.16
N THR A 12 -4.46 -2.69 1.06
CA THR A 12 -4.46 -3.95 1.80
C THR A 12 -5.40 -3.88 3.00
N LEU A 13 -5.20 -2.93 3.92
CA LEU A 13 -6.01 -2.80 5.13
C LEU A 13 -7.21 -1.86 4.99
N TYR A 14 -7.21 -1.02 3.95
CA TYR A 14 -8.32 -0.16 3.58
C TYR A 14 -8.38 -0.02 2.06
N ASP A 15 -9.51 0.47 1.56
CA ASP A 15 -9.69 0.69 0.13
C ASP A 15 -9.03 2.00 -0.33
N HIS A 16 -7.88 1.88 -1.00
CA HIS A 16 -7.12 3.02 -1.50
C HIS A 16 -7.67 3.57 -2.84
N LEU A 17 -8.62 2.88 -3.46
CA LEU A 17 -9.41 3.41 -4.58
C LEU A 17 -10.31 4.56 -4.12
N ILE A 18 -10.79 4.56 -2.87
CA ILE A 18 -11.75 5.57 -2.38
C ILE A 18 -11.19 7.00 -2.47
N PRO A 19 -9.98 7.32 -1.96
CA PRO A 19 -9.38 8.64 -2.15
C PRO A 19 -9.22 9.04 -3.62
N PHE A 20 -8.80 8.09 -4.48
CA PHE A 20 -8.66 8.32 -5.92
C PHE A 20 -10.00 8.69 -6.56
N GLN A 21 -11.03 7.87 -6.29
CA GLN A 21 -12.37 8.08 -6.82
C GLN A 21 -12.94 9.43 -6.37
N LYS A 22 -12.84 9.78 -5.09
CA LYS A 22 -13.29 11.09 -4.57
C LYS A 22 -12.60 12.26 -5.30
N ALA A 23 -11.29 12.16 -5.55
CA ALA A 23 -10.51 13.21 -6.19
C ALA A 23 -10.80 13.37 -7.70
N VAL A 24 -11.00 12.27 -8.41
CA VAL A 24 -11.18 12.26 -9.87
C VAL A 24 -12.64 12.48 -10.28
N LYS A 25 -13.62 12.09 -9.45
CA LYS A 25 -15.06 12.15 -9.74
C LYS A 25 -15.54 13.50 -10.33
N PRO A 26 -15.11 14.68 -9.84
CA PRO A 26 -15.54 15.95 -10.42
C PRO A 26 -15.16 16.14 -11.90
N TYR A 27 -14.11 15.46 -12.36
CA TYR A 27 -13.55 15.60 -13.70
C TYR A 27 -14.07 14.56 -14.68
N VAL A 28 -14.66 13.46 -14.19
CA VAL A 28 -15.11 12.32 -15.01
C VAL A 28 -16.59 12.02 -14.84
N SER A 29 -17.33 12.80 -14.03
CA SER A 29 -18.76 12.59 -13.75
C SER A 29 -19.67 12.67 -14.98
N HIS A 30 -19.19 13.28 -16.06
CA HIS A 30 -19.89 13.38 -17.34
C HIS A 30 -19.71 12.13 -18.22
N ILE A 31 -18.79 11.23 -17.86
CA ILE A 31 -18.51 10.00 -18.58
C ILE A 31 -19.37 8.90 -17.98
N GLU A 32 -20.26 8.35 -18.80
CA GLU A 32 -21.07 7.19 -18.40
C GLU A 32 -20.15 6.00 -18.11
N SER A 33 -20.34 5.36 -16.97
CA SER A 33 -19.60 4.15 -16.56
C SER A 33 -18.06 4.31 -16.57
N PHE A 34 -17.54 5.44 -16.09
CA PHE A 34 -16.09 5.65 -15.98
C PHE A 34 -15.39 4.50 -15.20
N PRO A 35 -14.36 3.85 -15.76
CA PRO A 35 -13.67 2.70 -15.17
C PRO A 35 -12.68 3.12 -14.06
N TYR A 36 -13.22 3.37 -12.86
CA TYR A 36 -12.41 3.88 -11.74
C TYR A 36 -11.28 2.95 -11.30
N GLU A 37 -11.50 1.63 -11.31
CA GLU A 37 -10.51 0.65 -10.84
C GLU A 37 -9.33 0.57 -11.82
N GLU A 38 -9.59 0.52 -13.11
CA GLU A 38 -8.58 0.55 -14.15
C GLU A 38 -7.79 1.87 -14.12
N ALA A 39 -8.47 3.01 -13.98
CA ALA A 39 -7.81 4.31 -13.89
C ALA A 39 -6.96 4.44 -12.63
N TYR A 40 -7.40 3.85 -11.52
CA TYR A 40 -6.63 3.76 -10.29
C TYR A 40 -5.38 2.89 -10.46
N HIS A 41 -5.47 1.75 -11.13
CA HIS A 41 -4.30 0.93 -11.44
C HIS A 41 -3.29 1.67 -12.31
N ARG A 42 -3.75 2.47 -13.29
CA ARG A 42 -2.87 3.35 -14.07
C ARG A 42 -2.21 4.41 -13.18
N MET A 43 -2.95 5.02 -12.26
CA MET A 43 -2.39 5.98 -11.29
C MET A 43 -1.33 5.33 -10.39
N ARG A 44 -1.59 4.14 -9.83
CA ARG A 44 -0.61 3.36 -9.05
C ARG A 44 0.65 3.05 -9.88
N TYR A 45 0.47 2.58 -11.12
CA TYR A 45 1.59 2.31 -12.03
C TYR A 45 2.48 3.53 -12.25
N TYR A 46 1.91 4.69 -12.56
CA TYR A 46 2.69 5.92 -12.73
C TYR A 46 3.29 6.41 -11.42
N SER A 47 2.61 6.22 -10.29
CA SER A 47 3.15 6.53 -8.96
C SER A 47 4.41 5.70 -8.66
N ASP A 48 4.37 4.38 -8.92
CA ASP A 48 5.52 3.49 -8.72
C ASP A 48 6.68 3.83 -9.65
N LYS A 49 6.37 4.11 -10.93
CA LYS A 49 7.38 4.50 -11.92
C LYS A 49 8.12 5.77 -11.49
N ILE A 50 7.37 6.81 -11.11
CA ILE A 50 7.92 8.09 -10.66
C ILE A 50 8.70 7.90 -9.37
N SER A 51 8.18 7.11 -8.44
CA SER A 51 8.86 6.80 -7.19
C SER A 51 10.22 6.14 -7.42
N ALA A 52 10.30 5.17 -8.33
CA ALA A 52 11.54 4.52 -8.72
C ALA A 52 12.55 5.50 -9.35
N GLU A 53 12.08 6.42 -10.21
CA GLU A 53 12.92 7.46 -10.83
C GLU A 53 13.47 8.47 -9.81
N LEU A 54 12.76 8.69 -8.71
CA LEU A 54 13.14 9.62 -7.62
C LEU A 54 13.88 8.96 -6.45
N GLY A 55 14.20 7.67 -6.53
CA GLY A 55 14.95 6.97 -5.50
C GLY A 55 14.12 6.45 -4.32
N GLY A 56 12.81 6.26 -4.50
CA GLY A 56 11.90 5.63 -3.53
C GLY A 56 10.81 6.55 -2.99
N ALA A 57 9.78 5.95 -2.40
CA ALA A 57 8.61 6.63 -1.82
C ALA A 57 8.97 7.50 -0.62
N GLY A 58 9.95 7.12 0.19
CA GLY A 58 10.44 7.90 1.33
C GLY A 58 11.10 9.23 0.93
N GLN A 59 11.69 9.30 -0.27
CA GLN A 59 12.32 10.51 -0.80
C GLN A 59 11.31 11.47 -1.46
N MET A 60 10.04 11.05 -1.62
CA MET A 60 9.01 11.80 -2.33
C MET A 60 8.31 12.92 -1.52
N GLU A 61 8.79 13.31 -0.34
CA GLU A 61 8.18 14.40 0.44
C GLU A 61 8.87 15.76 0.29
N GLN A 62 10.05 15.83 -0.35
CA GLN A 62 10.83 17.07 -0.39
C GLN A 62 11.08 17.55 -1.82
N GLY A 63 10.59 18.75 -2.15
CA GLY A 63 10.96 19.48 -3.37
C GLY A 63 9.83 19.76 -4.36
N SER A 64 9.96 20.85 -5.11
CA SER A 64 9.00 21.26 -6.15
C SER A 64 8.93 20.30 -7.34
N ALA A 65 10.02 19.59 -7.64
CA ALA A 65 10.08 18.54 -8.65
C ALA A 65 9.15 17.37 -8.29
N THR A 66 9.11 17.02 -7.02
CA THR A 66 8.30 15.93 -6.47
C THR A 66 6.81 16.24 -6.51
N GLU A 67 6.44 17.49 -6.24
CA GLU A 67 5.06 17.96 -6.37
C GLU A 67 4.61 18.07 -7.84
N ALA A 68 5.52 18.36 -8.77
CA ALA A 68 5.23 18.29 -10.20
C ALA A 68 4.94 16.87 -10.64
N MET A 69 5.82 15.93 -10.29
CA MET A 69 5.67 14.53 -10.67
C MET A 69 4.44 13.87 -10.01
N LYS A 70 4.08 14.27 -8.78
CA LYS A 70 2.81 13.84 -8.15
C LYS A 70 1.56 14.31 -8.92
N ARG A 71 1.61 15.43 -9.65
CA ARG A 71 0.52 15.83 -10.56
C ARG A 71 0.55 15.02 -11.83
N ASP A 72 1.75 14.77 -12.37
CA ASP A 72 1.93 14.09 -13.65
C ASP A 72 1.33 12.67 -13.64
N ARG A 73 1.37 11.94 -12.51
CA ARG A 73 0.73 10.60 -12.41
C ARG A 73 -0.78 10.64 -12.69
N PHE A 74 -1.47 11.71 -12.30
CA PHE A 74 -2.90 11.86 -12.59
C PHE A 74 -3.14 12.24 -14.05
N GLN A 75 -2.28 13.11 -14.60
CA GLN A 75 -2.37 13.46 -16.02
C GLN A 75 -2.15 12.24 -16.90
N PHE A 76 -1.09 11.47 -16.65
CA PHE A 76 -0.80 10.25 -17.40
C PHE A 76 -1.90 9.19 -17.21
N ALA A 77 -2.35 8.98 -15.97
CA ALA A 77 -3.40 7.99 -15.69
C ALA A 77 -4.71 8.32 -16.41
N LEU A 78 -5.16 9.58 -16.38
CA LEU A 78 -6.41 9.98 -17.04
C LEU A 78 -6.27 10.08 -18.56
N ASN A 79 -5.08 10.44 -19.06
CA ASN A 79 -4.81 10.48 -20.49
C ASN A 79 -4.90 9.09 -21.14
N ASP A 80 -4.61 8.01 -20.40
CA ASP A 80 -4.82 6.63 -20.89
C ASP A 80 -6.31 6.28 -21.13
N PHE A 81 -7.24 7.14 -20.67
CA PHE A 81 -8.69 7.03 -20.89
C PHE A 81 -9.22 8.21 -21.72
N ASP A 82 -8.36 8.85 -22.52
CA ASP A 82 -8.69 10.00 -23.36
C ASP A 82 -9.20 11.24 -22.59
N ILE A 83 -8.86 11.35 -21.31
CA ILE A 83 -9.24 12.47 -20.45
C ILE A 83 -8.02 13.37 -20.25
N ALA A 84 -7.98 14.45 -21.04
CA ALA A 84 -6.96 15.48 -20.88
C ALA A 84 -7.31 16.41 -19.71
N ILE A 85 -6.40 16.51 -18.75
CA ILE A 85 -6.46 17.49 -17.65
C ILE A 85 -5.26 18.44 -17.68
N ASP A 86 -5.52 19.73 -17.51
CA ASP A 86 -4.46 20.73 -17.40
C ASP A 86 -3.71 20.64 -16.05
N ALA A 87 -2.63 21.40 -15.90
CA ALA A 87 -1.81 21.38 -14.69
C ALA A 87 -2.56 21.86 -13.43
N ILE A 88 -3.54 22.76 -13.58
CA ILE A 88 -4.34 23.30 -12.47
C ILE A 88 -5.34 22.23 -12.01
N GLN A 89 -5.98 21.54 -12.95
CA GLN A 89 -6.86 20.40 -12.67
C GLN A 89 -6.07 19.27 -12.00
N ALA A 90 -4.90 18.91 -12.52
CA ALA A 90 -4.02 17.90 -11.92
C ALA A 90 -3.60 18.28 -10.49
N GLN A 91 -3.29 19.56 -10.24
CA GLN A 91 -2.97 20.05 -8.90
C GLN A 91 -4.16 19.92 -7.95
N ARG A 92 -5.36 20.29 -8.39
CA ARG A 92 -6.58 20.16 -7.58
C ARG A 92 -6.89 18.70 -7.27
N ILE A 93 -6.77 17.80 -8.24
CA ILE A 93 -6.93 16.35 -8.04
C ILE A 93 -5.91 15.85 -7.01
N GLN A 94 -4.63 16.18 -7.17
CA GLN A 94 -3.58 15.79 -6.22
C GLN A 94 -3.86 16.32 -4.81
N GLN A 95 -4.34 17.55 -4.67
CA GLN A 95 -4.70 18.13 -3.38
C GLN A 95 -5.89 17.40 -2.75
N THR A 96 -7.00 17.24 -3.48
CA THR A 96 -8.18 16.52 -2.98
C THR A 96 -7.84 15.08 -2.64
N TYR A 97 -7.02 14.41 -3.46
CA TYR A 97 -6.54 13.06 -3.21
C TYR A 97 -5.76 12.97 -1.90
N PHE A 98 -4.82 13.89 -1.68
CA PHE A 98 -4.06 13.97 -0.43
C PHE A 98 -4.99 14.18 0.77
N GLU A 99 -5.95 15.09 0.68
CA GLU A 99 -6.91 15.33 1.76
C GLU A 99 -7.78 14.09 2.05
N CYS A 100 -8.27 13.42 1.01
CA CYS A 100 -9.07 12.21 1.13
C CYS A 100 -8.29 10.99 1.65
N GLN A 101 -6.95 10.97 1.57
CA GLN A 101 -6.13 9.91 2.16
C GLN A 101 -6.16 9.91 3.71
N PHE A 102 -6.81 10.87 4.34
CA PHE A 102 -7.03 10.92 5.80
C PHE A 102 -8.50 10.79 6.19
N ASP A 103 -9.38 10.61 5.22
CA ASP A 103 -10.81 10.31 5.38
C ASP A 103 -11.07 8.90 4.84
N ILE A 104 -10.47 7.93 5.55
CA ILE A 104 -10.36 6.51 5.21
C ILE A 104 -10.70 5.66 6.42
N GLU A 105 -11.19 4.45 6.17
CA GLU A 105 -11.60 3.50 7.19
C GLU A 105 -11.01 2.12 6.89
N LEU A 106 -10.58 1.40 7.94
CA LEU A 106 -10.16 0.02 7.79
C LEU A 106 -11.32 -0.84 7.27
N PHE A 107 -10.98 -1.85 6.47
CA PHE A 107 -11.95 -2.92 6.23
C PHE A 107 -12.33 -3.56 7.58
N PRO A 108 -13.63 -3.73 7.88
CA PRO A 108 -14.06 -4.36 9.13
C PRO A 108 -13.40 -5.73 9.35
N ASP A 109 -13.34 -6.54 8.30
CA ASP A 109 -12.72 -7.87 8.34
C ASP A 109 -11.21 -7.82 8.60
N ALA A 110 -10.52 -6.75 8.18
CA ALA A 110 -9.10 -6.56 8.47
C ALA A 110 -8.88 -6.31 9.96
N CYS A 111 -9.71 -5.46 10.56
CA CYS A 111 -9.67 -5.17 11.99
C CYS A 111 -9.92 -6.46 12.81
N GLU A 112 -10.97 -7.20 12.46
CA GLU A 112 -11.29 -8.48 13.11
C GLU A 112 -10.15 -9.49 13.00
N LEU A 113 -9.59 -9.66 11.80
CA LEU A 113 -8.48 -10.58 11.57
C LEU A 113 -7.25 -10.20 12.40
N ILE A 114 -6.88 -8.92 12.45
CA ILE A 114 -5.73 -8.46 13.24
C ILE A 114 -5.93 -8.79 14.74
N ILE A 115 -7.12 -8.53 15.29
CA ILE A 115 -7.46 -8.86 16.68
C ILE A 115 -7.33 -10.37 16.93
N GLU A 116 -7.91 -11.19 16.05
CA GLU A 116 -7.89 -12.65 16.15
C GLU A 116 -6.46 -13.22 16.11
N LEU A 117 -5.61 -12.69 15.23
CA LEU A 117 -4.20 -13.08 15.14
C LEU A 117 -3.41 -12.71 16.39
N GLN A 118 -3.64 -11.51 16.95
CA GLN A 118 -3.02 -11.11 18.22
C GLN A 118 -3.46 -12.02 19.37
N GLN A 119 -4.75 -12.36 19.45
CA GLN A 119 -5.29 -13.28 20.47
C GLN A 119 -4.74 -14.71 20.33
N SER A 120 -4.45 -15.13 19.10
CA SER A 120 -3.83 -16.41 18.78
C SER A 120 -2.32 -16.45 19.06
N GLY A 121 -1.74 -15.36 19.58
CA GLY A 121 -0.34 -15.30 20.01
C GLY A 121 0.66 -14.92 18.92
N PHE A 122 0.19 -14.49 17.73
CA PHE A 122 1.08 -14.01 16.68
C PHE A 122 1.64 -12.62 17.01
N ILE A 123 2.88 -12.37 16.56
CA ILE A 123 3.41 -11.03 16.48
C ILE A 123 2.78 -10.36 15.25
N VAL A 124 1.80 -9.48 15.48
CA VAL A 124 1.17 -8.72 14.39
C VAL A 124 1.81 -7.33 14.28
N GLY A 125 2.12 -6.92 13.06
CA GLY A 125 2.69 -5.60 12.77
C GLY A 125 2.29 -5.06 11.40
N VAL A 126 2.79 -3.88 11.09
CA VAL A 126 2.59 -3.20 9.80
C VAL A 126 3.95 -2.81 9.24
N LEU A 127 4.13 -2.99 7.94
CA LEU A 127 5.22 -2.37 7.19
C LEU A 127 4.62 -1.68 5.97
N THR A 128 4.83 -0.38 5.82
CA THR A 128 4.28 0.39 4.70
C THR A 128 5.31 1.33 4.10
N ASN A 129 5.20 1.55 2.79
CA ASN A 129 6.03 2.50 2.07
C ASN A 129 5.49 3.92 2.19
N GLY A 130 6.38 4.91 2.15
CA GLY A 130 6.02 6.31 2.08
C GLY A 130 6.74 7.14 3.13
N ALA A 131 6.61 8.45 2.98
CA ALA A 131 7.24 9.38 3.90
C ALA A 131 6.58 9.34 5.28
N GLU A 132 7.40 9.54 6.30
CA GLU A 132 7.05 9.29 7.70
C GLU A 132 5.79 10.05 8.14
N ALA A 133 5.79 11.38 7.98
CA ALA A 133 4.70 12.23 8.44
C ALA A 133 3.37 11.88 7.76
N HIS A 134 3.41 11.60 6.46
CA HIS A 134 2.24 11.21 5.68
C HIS A 134 1.68 9.86 6.12
N GLN A 135 2.48 8.80 6.19
CA GLN A 135 1.96 7.48 6.55
C GLN A 135 1.51 7.42 8.02
N TRP A 136 2.18 8.10 8.95
CA TRP A 136 1.70 8.19 10.33
C TRP A 136 0.34 8.90 10.45
N ARG A 137 0.06 9.87 9.58
CA ARG A 137 -1.26 10.51 9.55
C ARG A 137 -2.34 9.54 9.06
N LYS A 138 -2.04 8.68 8.08
CA LYS A 138 -2.96 7.59 7.66
C LYS A 138 -3.15 6.55 8.76
N ILE A 139 -2.07 6.09 9.39
CA ILE A 139 -2.08 5.13 10.51
C ILE A 139 -3.04 5.61 11.61
N LYS A 140 -2.96 6.88 11.98
CA LYS A 140 -3.87 7.51 12.97
C LYS A 140 -5.30 7.63 12.48
N ALA A 141 -5.51 8.01 11.22
CA ALA A 141 -6.85 8.09 10.63
C ALA A 141 -7.56 6.72 10.65
N LEU A 142 -6.81 5.67 10.30
CA LEU A 142 -7.25 4.27 10.34
C LEU A 142 -7.29 3.67 11.75
N LYS A 143 -6.79 4.39 12.77
CA LYS A 143 -6.64 3.92 14.15
C LYS A 143 -5.81 2.64 14.29
N ILE A 144 -4.88 2.41 13.37
CA ILE A 144 -3.96 1.25 13.41
C ILE A 144 -3.07 1.34 14.64
N ASP A 145 -2.69 2.54 15.08
CA ASP A 145 -1.89 2.80 16.29
C ASP A 145 -2.63 2.47 17.60
N GLN A 146 -3.96 2.26 17.54
CA GLN A 146 -4.77 1.79 18.67
C GLN A 146 -4.95 0.26 18.65
N LEU A 147 -4.65 -0.39 17.52
CA LEU A 147 -4.85 -1.80 17.28
C LEU A 147 -3.52 -2.59 17.39
N ILE A 148 -2.46 -2.02 16.81
CA ILE A 148 -1.12 -2.61 16.75
C ILE A 148 -0.18 -1.72 17.58
N PRO A 149 0.68 -2.29 18.44
CA PRO A 149 1.68 -1.52 19.18
C PRO A 149 2.58 -0.70 18.25
N ILE A 150 2.87 0.54 18.63
CA ILE A 150 3.67 1.49 17.83
C ILE A 150 5.03 0.89 17.44
N GLU A 151 5.63 0.09 18.32
CA GLU A 151 6.92 -0.58 18.11
C GLU A 151 6.88 -1.65 17.00
N ARG A 152 5.68 -1.99 16.51
CA ARG A 152 5.45 -2.96 15.43
C ARG A 152 4.89 -2.30 14.16
N ILE A 153 4.89 -0.97 14.09
CA ILE A 153 4.48 -0.21 12.92
C ILE A 153 5.73 0.39 12.28
N PHE A 154 6.09 -0.13 11.12
CA PHE A 154 7.29 0.25 10.38
C PHE A 154 6.91 1.07 9.15
N VAL A 155 7.29 2.35 9.14
CA VAL A 155 7.18 3.21 7.96
C VAL A 155 8.56 3.28 7.30
N SER A 156 8.69 2.75 6.10
CA SER A 156 9.99 2.57 5.44
C SER A 156 10.76 3.88 5.21
N GLY A 157 10.04 4.98 4.97
CA GLY A 157 10.63 6.31 4.77
C GLY A 157 11.43 6.81 5.97
N SER A 158 11.12 6.36 7.20
CA SER A 158 11.88 6.68 8.41
C SER A 158 13.28 6.05 8.42
N TYR A 159 13.50 5.00 7.62
CA TYR A 159 14.74 4.21 7.59
C TYR A 159 15.57 4.43 6.32
N GLY A 160 14.98 5.06 5.30
CA GLY A 160 15.63 5.30 4.01
C GLY A 160 15.72 4.06 3.12
N TRP A 161 15.01 2.98 3.45
CA TRP A 161 14.92 1.75 2.65
C TRP A 161 13.45 1.39 2.44
N ASP A 162 12.93 1.72 1.27
CA ASP A 162 11.57 1.34 0.88
C ASP A 162 11.51 -0.11 0.41
N LYS A 163 10.37 -0.77 0.62
CA LYS A 163 10.05 -1.99 -0.13
C LYS A 163 10.19 -1.68 -1.63
N PRO A 164 10.82 -2.54 -2.44
CA PRO A 164 11.22 -3.92 -2.16
C PRO A 164 12.66 -4.13 -1.63
N ASP A 165 13.38 -3.10 -1.15
CA ASP A 165 14.70 -3.29 -0.54
C ASP A 165 14.59 -4.23 0.68
N THR A 166 15.32 -5.34 0.67
CA THR A 166 15.23 -6.38 1.70
C THR A 166 15.73 -5.92 3.07
N LYS A 167 16.50 -4.82 3.14
CA LYS A 167 17.03 -4.28 4.40
C LYS A 167 15.94 -3.97 5.40
N ILE A 168 14.79 -3.43 4.98
CA ILE A 168 13.72 -3.11 5.92
C ILE A 168 13.10 -4.38 6.53
N PHE A 169 12.97 -5.45 5.74
CA PHE A 169 12.47 -6.74 6.23
C PHE A 169 13.46 -7.37 7.22
N HIS A 170 14.75 -7.37 6.91
CA HIS A 170 15.79 -7.87 7.82
C HIS A 170 15.89 -7.05 9.10
N TYR A 171 15.76 -5.73 9.01
CA TYR A 171 15.68 -4.86 10.18
C TYR A 171 14.49 -5.22 11.08
N ILE A 172 13.31 -5.48 10.50
CA ILE A 172 12.14 -5.92 11.26
C ILE A 172 12.38 -7.27 11.92
N ASN A 173 13.05 -8.22 11.24
CA ASN A 173 13.44 -9.49 11.84
C ASN A 173 14.30 -9.28 13.10
N GLU A 174 15.29 -8.38 13.04
CA GLU A 174 16.12 -8.03 14.20
C GLU A 174 15.30 -7.41 15.34
N GLN A 175 14.40 -6.44 15.03
CA GLN A 175 13.57 -5.79 16.05
C GLN A 175 12.59 -6.74 16.73
N THR A 176 12.15 -7.78 16.03
CA THR A 176 11.14 -8.73 16.51
C THR A 176 11.74 -10.04 17.03
N GLY A 177 13.04 -10.26 16.85
CA GLY A 177 13.70 -11.51 17.20
C GLY A 177 13.20 -12.71 16.37
N THR A 178 12.76 -12.47 15.13
CA THR A 178 12.21 -13.50 14.23
C THR A 178 13.22 -13.87 13.14
N LEU A 179 13.04 -15.04 12.56
CA LEU A 179 13.74 -15.44 11.32
C LEU A 179 12.83 -15.17 10.11
N PRO A 180 13.39 -14.91 8.90
CA PRO A 180 12.60 -14.68 7.69
C PRO A 180 11.50 -15.72 7.46
N GLU A 181 11.80 -17.01 7.58
CA GLU A 181 10.86 -18.11 7.36
C GLU A 181 9.75 -18.21 8.42
N GLN A 182 9.86 -17.44 9.52
CA GLN A 182 8.85 -17.32 10.56
C GLN A 182 7.94 -16.10 10.34
N CYS A 183 8.22 -15.27 9.34
CA CYS A 183 7.42 -14.10 9.04
C CYS A 183 6.56 -14.34 7.80
N THR A 184 5.32 -13.88 7.88
CA THR A 184 4.42 -13.77 6.74
C THR A 184 4.15 -12.30 6.45
N TYR A 185 4.28 -11.91 5.20
CA TYR A 185 3.87 -10.60 4.71
C TYR A 185 2.56 -10.72 3.92
N VAL A 186 1.65 -9.78 4.16
CA VAL A 186 0.38 -9.66 3.44
C VAL A 186 0.31 -8.28 2.81
N GLY A 187 0.20 -8.21 1.49
CA GLY A 187 0.15 -6.94 0.75
C GLY A 187 -0.42 -7.10 -0.65
N ASP A 188 -0.86 -5.99 -1.25
CA ASP A 188 -1.47 -5.94 -2.59
C ASP A 188 -0.44 -5.73 -3.71
N SER A 189 0.66 -5.04 -3.42
CA SER A 189 1.57 -4.53 -4.45
C SER A 189 2.52 -5.62 -4.92
N TRP A 190 2.43 -6.01 -6.20
CA TRP A 190 3.38 -6.98 -6.76
C TRP A 190 4.83 -6.48 -6.65
N ARG A 191 5.07 -5.21 -7.02
CA ARG A 191 6.43 -4.64 -7.07
C ARG A 191 7.04 -4.39 -5.71
N ASN A 192 6.25 -3.92 -4.75
CA ASN A 192 6.76 -3.56 -3.43
C ASN A 192 6.68 -4.75 -2.47
N ASP A 193 5.53 -5.42 -2.42
CA ASP A 193 5.22 -6.42 -1.40
C ASP A 193 5.69 -7.81 -1.82
N VAL A 194 5.22 -8.27 -2.98
CA VAL A 194 5.55 -9.63 -3.46
C VAL A 194 7.04 -9.77 -3.69
N ILE A 195 7.64 -8.88 -4.48
CA ILE A 195 9.08 -8.92 -4.73
C ILE A 195 9.87 -8.70 -3.43
N GLY A 196 9.49 -7.72 -2.60
CA GLY A 196 10.21 -7.39 -1.37
C GLY A 196 10.23 -8.54 -0.36
N ALA A 197 9.06 -9.06 0.00
CA ALA A 197 8.94 -10.11 1.00
C ALA A 197 9.59 -11.42 0.54
N THR A 198 9.34 -11.84 -0.70
CA THR A 198 9.93 -13.09 -1.22
C THR A 198 11.45 -12.99 -1.34
N SER A 199 11.98 -11.84 -1.78
CA SER A 199 13.43 -11.61 -1.84
C SER A 199 14.09 -11.57 -0.47
N ALA A 200 13.37 -11.14 0.57
CA ALA A 200 13.83 -11.16 1.96
C ALA A 200 13.71 -12.54 2.63
N GLY A 201 13.15 -13.55 1.94
CA GLY A 201 12.94 -14.89 2.47
C GLY A 201 11.70 -15.03 3.38
N TRP A 202 10.80 -14.05 3.37
CA TRP A 202 9.53 -14.10 4.11
C TRP A 202 8.50 -14.92 3.33
N ASN A 203 7.55 -15.52 4.05
CA ASN A 203 6.36 -16.08 3.42
C ASN A 203 5.53 -14.92 2.86
N MET A 204 5.10 -15.01 1.60
CA MET A 204 4.30 -13.96 0.96
C MET A 204 2.89 -14.47 0.67
N ILE A 205 1.89 -13.79 1.25
CA ILE A 205 0.49 -13.94 0.85
C ILE A 205 0.09 -12.68 0.07
N TRP A 206 -0.13 -12.85 -1.23
CA TRP A 206 -0.56 -11.75 -2.09
C TRP A 206 -2.07 -11.51 -1.93
N PHE A 207 -2.43 -10.32 -1.47
CA PHE A 207 -3.82 -9.89 -1.30
C PHE A 207 -4.33 -9.24 -2.59
N ASN A 208 -4.76 -10.08 -3.53
CA ASN A 208 -5.16 -9.70 -4.88
C ASN A 208 -6.68 -9.50 -5.01
N HIS A 209 -7.28 -8.68 -4.14
CA HIS A 209 -8.74 -8.41 -4.16
C HIS A 209 -9.22 -7.69 -5.43
N ARG A 210 -8.28 -7.05 -6.15
CA ARG A 210 -8.47 -6.37 -7.44
C ARG A 210 -8.24 -7.27 -8.66
N LYS A 211 -7.86 -8.54 -8.48
CA LYS A 211 -7.65 -9.52 -9.57
C LYS A 211 -6.65 -9.04 -10.64
N VAL A 212 -5.59 -8.37 -10.20
CA VAL A 212 -4.49 -7.93 -11.06
C VAL A 212 -3.73 -9.16 -11.55
N GLU A 213 -3.18 -9.11 -12.77
CA GLU A 213 -2.32 -10.16 -13.29
C GLU A 213 -0.94 -10.14 -12.62
N ARG A 214 -0.32 -11.31 -12.48
CA ARG A 214 1.05 -11.43 -11.96
C ARG A 214 2.04 -10.80 -12.94
N GLU A 215 2.98 -9.99 -12.45
CA GLU A 215 4.04 -9.42 -13.31
C GLU A 215 5.20 -10.40 -13.56
N SER A 216 5.31 -11.48 -12.77
CA SER A 216 6.35 -12.50 -12.92
C SER A 216 5.98 -13.86 -12.31
N ASN A 217 6.76 -14.89 -12.58
CA ASN A 217 6.53 -16.26 -12.08
C ASN A 217 7.19 -16.50 -10.70
N ILE A 218 6.91 -15.64 -9.72
CA ILE A 218 7.38 -15.82 -8.34
C ILE A 218 6.46 -16.83 -7.62
N THR A 219 7.06 -17.78 -6.90
CA THR A 219 6.33 -18.72 -6.05
C THR A 219 5.88 -18.01 -4.77
N LEU A 220 4.57 -17.96 -4.55
CA LEU A 220 3.96 -17.37 -3.36
C LEU A 220 3.64 -18.44 -2.32
N HIS A 221 3.54 -18.03 -1.05
CA HIS A 221 2.96 -18.88 -0.02
C HIS A 221 1.45 -18.99 -0.20
N GLY A 222 0.80 -17.89 -0.62
CA GLY A 222 -0.61 -17.87 -0.96
C GLY A 222 -0.99 -16.68 -1.85
N GLU A 223 -2.13 -16.79 -2.51
CA GLU A 223 -2.81 -15.70 -3.20
C GLU A 223 -4.28 -15.76 -2.78
N VAL A 224 -4.81 -14.64 -2.31
CA VAL A 224 -6.18 -14.53 -1.79
C VAL A 224 -6.80 -13.21 -2.25
N ASP A 225 -8.11 -13.17 -2.40
CA ASP A 225 -8.87 -12.02 -2.89
C ASP A 225 -9.83 -11.43 -1.84
N SER A 226 -9.77 -11.93 -0.60
CA SER A 226 -10.71 -11.60 0.47
C SER A 226 -10.13 -11.93 1.85
N PHE A 227 -10.59 -11.22 2.87
CA PHE A 227 -10.17 -11.47 4.26
C PHE A 227 -10.63 -12.84 4.78
N GLU A 228 -11.76 -13.35 4.28
CA GLU A 228 -12.20 -14.71 4.59
C GLU A 228 -11.14 -15.74 4.16
N LYS A 229 -10.71 -15.70 2.89
CA LYS A 229 -9.66 -16.62 2.39
C LYS A 229 -8.31 -16.38 3.05
N LEU A 230 -7.99 -15.12 3.36
CA LEU A 230 -6.78 -14.77 4.10
C LEU A 230 -6.77 -15.39 5.49
N ARG A 231 -7.90 -15.32 6.22
CA ARG A 231 -8.07 -15.94 7.53
C ARG A 231 -7.78 -17.44 7.47
N TYR A 232 -8.38 -18.17 6.52
CA TYR A 232 -8.12 -19.61 6.31
C TYR A 232 -6.69 -19.94 5.87
N SER A 233 -5.97 -18.99 5.28
CA SER A 233 -4.58 -19.20 4.84
C SER A 233 -3.57 -19.04 5.97
N ILE A 234 -3.98 -18.42 7.08
CA ILE A 234 -3.11 -18.08 8.21
C ILE A 234 -3.42 -18.92 9.45
N LEU A 235 -4.70 -19.09 9.77
CA LEU A 235 -5.21 -19.83 10.94
C LEU A 235 -5.51 -21.29 10.61
#